data_AF-A4YQF6-F1
#
_entry.id   AF-A4YQF6-F1
#
_cell.length_a   1.000
_cell.length_b   1.000
_cell.length_c   1.000
_cell.angle_alpha   90.00
_cell.angle_beta   90.00
_cell.angle_gamma   90.00
#
_symmetry.space_group_name_H-M   'P 1'
#
loop_
_entity.id
_entity.type
_entity.pdbx_description
1 polymer ?
#
loop_
_entity_poly.entity_id
_entity_poly.type
_entity_poly.pdbx_seq_one_letter_code
_entity_poly.pdbx_strand_id
1 'polypeptide(L)'
;MTLLISSDYARLVGRTLSEQLDYLVDIASLHTRDELLRRLGRDRLLLRQVDKWLGSHGRRLRRPAESIDSTMCGLEFRKRRIRRSRFGARRRRPAKPAPADPG
;
A
#
# COMPACT_ATOMS: atom_id res chain seq x y z
N MET A 1 -4.51 17.00 2.77
CA MET A 1 -4.16 15.55 2.79
C MET A 1 -5.37 14.62 2.74
N THR A 2 -6.55 15.02 3.22
CA THR A 2 -7.82 14.27 3.09
C THR A 2 -8.14 13.83 1.66
N LEU A 3 -7.83 14.64 0.64
CA LEU A 3 -8.07 14.32 -0.79
C LEU A 3 -7.41 13.03 -1.30
N LEU A 4 -6.27 12.63 -0.71
CA LEU A 4 -5.57 11.39 -1.08
C LEU A 4 -6.24 10.16 -0.45
N ILE A 5 -6.73 10.31 0.78
CA ILE A 5 -7.42 9.26 1.54
C ILE A 5 -8.82 9.00 0.95
N SER A 6 -9.44 10.03 0.37
CA SER A 6 -10.70 9.92 -0.38
C SER A 6 -10.51 9.39 -1.82
N SER A 7 -9.35 8.83 -2.16
CA SER A 7 -9.13 8.22 -3.48
C SER A 7 -9.43 6.73 -3.48
N ASP A 8 -9.82 6.18 -4.63
CA ASP A 8 -10.01 4.75 -4.80
C ASP A 8 -8.72 3.96 -4.51
N TYR A 9 -7.56 4.61 -4.70
CA TYR A 9 -6.26 4.04 -4.37
C TYR A 9 -6.05 3.86 -2.85
N ALA A 10 -6.66 4.67 -2.00
CA ALA A 10 -6.58 4.47 -0.55
C ALA A 10 -7.20 3.13 -0.14
N ARG A 11 -8.31 2.73 -0.80
CA ARG A 11 -8.97 1.43 -0.56
C ARG A 11 -8.13 0.24 -1.03
N LEU A 12 -7.23 0.43 -1.99
CA LEU A 12 -6.30 -0.61 -2.43
C LEU A 12 -5.23 -0.92 -1.37
N VAL A 13 -4.92 0.06 -0.51
CA VAL A 13 -3.78 0.00 0.40
C VAL A 13 -4.18 -0.32 1.85
N GLY A 14 -5.36 0.10 2.30
CA GLY A 14 -5.85 -0.19 3.66
C GLY A 14 -7.38 -0.16 3.78
N ARG A 15 -7.92 -0.90 4.74
CA ARG A 15 -9.37 -0.92 5.05
C ARG A 15 -9.75 0.10 6.11
N THR A 16 -8.81 0.50 6.96
CA THR A 16 -9.01 1.49 8.01
C THR A 16 -8.32 2.81 7.67
N LEU A 17 -8.82 3.91 8.23
CA LEU A 17 -8.19 5.23 8.08
C LEU A 17 -6.75 5.23 8.60
N SER A 18 -6.48 4.58 9.73
CA SER A 18 -5.13 4.49 10.29
C SER A 18 -4.16 3.78 9.35
N GLU A 19 -4.57 2.67 8.73
CA GLU A 19 -3.75 2.02 7.71
C GLU A 19 -3.52 2.92 6.50
N GLN A 20 -4.54 3.65 6.04
CA GLN A 20 -4.41 4.56 4.90
C GLN A 20 -3.45 5.72 5.21
N LEU A 21 -3.44 6.21 6.45
CA LEU A 21 -2.51 7.24 6.91
C LEU A 21 -1.05 6.76 6.88
N ASP A 22 -0.80 5.52 7.32
CA ASP A 22 0.53 4.90 7.30
C ASP A 22 1.12 4.80 5.88
N TYR A 23 0.26 4.80 4.86
CA TYR A 23 0.64 4.62 3.46
C TYR A 23 0.33 5.84 2.58
N LEU A 24 0.20 7.03 3.16
CA LEU A 24 -0.09 8.25 2.40
C LEU A 24 0.87 8.50 1.23
N VAL A 25 2.17 8.24 1.45
CA VAL A 25 3.22 8.40 0.43
C VAL A 25 2.99 7.42 -0.73
N ASP A 26 2.67 6.17 -0.41
CA ASP A 26 2.40 5.12 -1.39
C ASP A 26 1.11 5.44 -2.17
N ILE A 27 0.04 5.90 -1.49
CA ILE A 27 -1.23 6.31 -2.11
C ILE A 27 -1.03 7.51 -3.05
N ALA A 28 -0.24 8.51 -2.63
CA ALA A 28 0.10 9.64 -3.48
C ALA A 28 0.87 9.21 -4.73
N SER A 29 1.80 8.26 -4.59
CA SER A 29 2.60 7.74 -5.70
C SER A 29 1.76 7.03 -6.78
N LEU A 30 0.56 6.56 -6.46
CA LEU A 30 -0.34 5.90 -7.42
C LEU A 30 -1.06 6.88 -8.36
N HIS A 31 -1.14 8.15 -7.99
CA HIS A 31 -1.79 9.16 -8.81
C HIS A 31 -0.87 9.58 -9.96
N THR A 32 -1.47 9.82 -11.12
CA THR A 32 -0.81 10.61 -12.16
C THR A 32 -0.89 12.09 -11.82
N ARG A 33 0.01 12.88 -12.45
CA ARG A 33 -0.01 14.34 -12.33
C ARG A 33 -1.37 14.93 -12.69
N ASP A 34 -2.00 14.44 -13.75
CA ASP A 34 -3.31 14.92 -14.21
C ASP A 34 -4.46 14.51 -13.29
N GLU A 35 -4.46 13.27 -12.78
CA GLU A 35 -5.44 12.82 -11.79
C GLU A 35 -5.38 13.67 -10.53
N LEU A 36 -4.17 13.92 -10.03
CA LEU A 36 -3.97 14.72 -8.84
C LEU A 36 -4.35 16.18 -9.09
N LEU A 37 -3.93 16.75 -10.22
CA LEU A 37 -4.29 18.13 -10.58
C LEU A 37 -5.80 18.34 -10.68
N ARG A 38 -6.54 17.37 -11.24
CA ARG A 38 -8.02 17.41 -11.26
C ARG A 38 -8.62 17.39 -9.85
N ARG A 39 -8.10 16.56 -8.95
CA ARG A 39 -8.54 16.48 -7.56
C ARG A 39 -8.21 17.73 -6.75
N LEU A 40 -7.11 18.40 -7.06
CA LEU A 40 -6.67 19.62 -6.39
C LEU A 40 -7.31 20.90 -6.96
N GLY A 41 -8.39 20.79 -7.75
CA GLY A 41 -9.04 21.97 -8.34
C GLY A 41 -8.13 22.74 -9.31
N ARG A 42 -7.20 22.05 -9.97
CA ARG A 42 -6.18 22.61 -10.88
C ARG A 42 -5.13 23.50 -10.20
N ASP A 43 -4.96 23.37 -8.89
CA ASP A 43 -3.89 24.05 -8.17
C ASP A 43 -2.51 23.43 -8.49
N ARG A 44 -1.75 24.15 -9.31
CA ARG A 44 -0.39 23.76 -9.72
C ARG A 44 0.64 23.95 -8.62
N LEU A 45 0.42 24.87 -7.69
CA LEU A 45 1.34 25.13 -6.58
C LEU A 45 1.28 23.97 -5.59
N LEU A 46 0.07 23.55 -5.22
CA LEU A 46 -0.15 22.40 -4.35
C LEU A 46 0.36 21.10 -5.01
N LEU A 47 0.16 20.94 -6.32
CA LEU A 47 0.74 19.82 -7.06
C LEU A 47 2.28 19.79 -6.97
N ARG A 48 2.96 20.95 -7.12
CA ARG A 48 4.42 21.03 -6.96
C ARG A 48 4.87 20.70 -5.54
N GLN A 49 4.11 21.10 -4.53
CA GLN A 49 4.39 20.74 -3.14
C GLN A 49 4.28 19.23 -2.92
N VAL A 50 3.26 18.58 -3.50
CA VAL A 50 3.13 17.11 -3.44
C VAL A 50 4.26 16.41 -4.19
N ASP A 51 4.65 16.87 -5.38
CA ASP A 51 5.80 16.34 -6.12
C ASP A 51 7.09 16.44 -5.29
N LYS A 52 7.34 17.60 -4.66
CA LYS A 52 8.51 17.81 -3.80
C LYS A 52 8.48 16.91 -2.55
N TRP A 53 7.31 16.79 -1.92
CA TRP A 53 7.10 15.92 -0.76
C TRP A 53 7.30 14.45 -1.12
N LEU A 54 6.85 14.00 -2.29
CA LEU A 54 7.15 12.65 -2.79
C LEU A 54 8.64 12.45 -3.02
N GLY A 55 9.31 13.45 -3.61
CA GLY A 55 10.75 13.44 -3.83
C GLY A 55 11.55 13.28 -2.54
N SER A 56 11.15 13.94 -1.45
CA SER A 56 11.82 13.78 -0.14
C SER A 56 11.66 12.38 0.46
N HIS A 57 10.69 11.60 -0.01
CA HIS A 57 10.48 10.20 0.38
C HIS A 57 11.06 9.20 -0.64
N GLY A 58 11.82 9.67 -1.63
CA GLY A 58 12.37 8.82 -2.70
C GLY A 58 11.31 8.23 -3.62
N ARG A 59 10.14 8.89 -3.71
CA ARG A 59 8.99 8.47 -4.52
C ARG A 59 8.66 9.52 -5.59
N ARG A 60 7.81 9.13 -6.53
CA ARG A 60 7.31 10.00 -7.60
C ARG A 60 5.85 9.66 -7.91
N LEU A 61 5.14 10.60 -8.53
CA LEU A 61 3.85 10.31 -9.14
C LEU A 61 4.01 9.28 -10.27
N ARG A 62 2.98 8.45 -10.43
CA ARG A 62 2.87 7.48 -11.52
C ARG A 62 2.84 8.21 -12.85
N ARG A 63 3.58 7.71 -13.84
CA ARG A 63 3.50 8.23 -15.21
C ARG A 63 2.19 7.79 -15.85
N PRO A 64 1.60 8.58 -16.78
CA PRO A 64 0.35 8.18 -17.45
C PRO A 64 0.38 6.81 -18.13
N ALA A 65 1.54 6.41 -18.65
CA ALA A 65 1.75 5.11 -19.31
C ALA A 65 2.07 3.96 -18.34
N GLU A 66 2.34 4.24 -17.06
CA GLU A 66 2.62 3.20 -16.06
C GLU A 66 1.29 2.59 -15.57
N SER A 67 1.21 1.26 -15.57
CA SER A 67 0.10 0.55 -14.94
C SER A 67 0.10 0.75 -13.43
N ILE A 68 -1.10 0.82 -12.84
CA ILE A 68 -1.30 0.84 -11.39
C ILE A 68 -0.68 -0.41 -10.76
N ASP A 69 -0.86 -1.59 -11.35
CA ASP A 69 -0.34 -2.85 -10.81
C ASP A 69 1.19 -2.86 -10.74
N SER A 70 1.85 -2.44 -11.81
CA SER A 70 3.31 -2.32 -11.85
C SER A 70 3.82 -1.32 -10.81
N THR A 71 3.11 -0.22 -10.62
CA THR A 71 3.44 0.78 -9.59
C THR A 71 3.28 0.20 -8.19
N MET A 72 2.15 -0.48 -7.92
CA MET A 72 1.88 -1.13 -6.64
C MET A 72 2.89 -2.22 -6.27
N CYS A 73 3.43 -2.96 -7.23
CA CYS A 73 4.45 -3.97 -6.97
C CYS A 73 5.76 -3.39 -6.41
N GLY A 74 6.07 -2.12 -6.68
CA GLY A 74 7.24 -1.41 -6.16
C GLY A 74 7.04 -0.72 -4.80
N LEU A 75 5.86 -0.80 -4.20
CA LEU A 75 5.50 -0.08 -2.98
C LEU A 75 5.64 -0.95 -1.72
N GLU A 76 5.84 -0.30 -0.58
CA GLU A 76 6.22 -0.95 0.69
C GLU A 76 5.03 -1.65 1.38
N PHE A 77 3.78 -1.20 1.13
CA PHE A 77 2.59 -1.77 1.76
C PHE A 77 2.42 -3.28 1.52
N ARG A 78 2.77 -3.80 0.33
CA ARG A 78 2.78 -5.26 0.09
C ARG A 78 3.87 -5.97 0.88
N LYS A 79 5.05 -5.38 1.04
CA LYS A 79 6.15 -5.99 1.80
C LYS A 79 5.77 -6.17 3.27
N ARG A 80 5.08 -5.20 3.87
CA ARG A 80 4.66 -5.28 5.28
C ARG A 80 3.53 -6.30 5.50
N ARG A 81 2.55 -6.39 4.60
CA ARG A 81 1.47 -7.40 4.67
C ARG A 81 2.00 -8.83 4.52
N ILE A 82 2.98 -9.05 3.64
CA ILE A 82 3.64 -10.35 3.48
C ILE A 82 4.42 -10.75 4.76
N ARG A 83 5.07 -9.79 5.44
CA ARG A 83 5.78 -10.07 6.70
C ARG A 83 4.85 -10.52 7.83
N ARG A 84 3.63 -9.96 7.92
CA ARG A 84 2.62 -10.43 8.91
C ARG A 84 2.03 -11.80 8.56
N SER A 85 1.96 -12.17 7.29
CA SER A 85 1.42 -13.46 6.86
C SER A 85 2.32 -14.66 7.19
N ARG A 86 3.65 -14.48 7.28
CA ARG A 86 4.59 -15.61 7.48
C ARG A 86 4.73 -16.11 8.92
N PHE A 87 4.11 -15.46 9.90
CA PHE A 87 4.16 -15.92 11.30
C PHE A 87 3.04 -16.92 11.68
N GLY A 88 2.10 -17.20 10.78
CA GLY A 88 0.96 -18.11 11.04
C GLY A 88 1.13 -19.55 10.57
N ALA A 89 2.22 -19.91 9.86
CA ALA A 89 2.37 -21.22 9.24
C ALA A 89 3.24 -22.20 10.06
N ARG A 90 3.19 -22.17 11.40
CA ARG A 90 3.53 -23.38 12.18
C ARG A 90 2.33 -24.31 12.13
N ARG A 91 2.28 -25.12 11.06
CA ARG A 91 1.40 -26.29 10.98
C ARG A 91 1.61 -27.10 12.28
N ARG A 92 0.62 -27.12 13.16
CA ARG A 92 0.53 -28.14 14.21
C ARG A 92 0.49 -29.48 13.48
N ARG A 93 1.59 -30.24 13.51
CA ARG A 93 1.54 -31.67 13.20
C ARG A 93 0.57 -32.28 14.22
N PRO A 94 -0.46 -33.03 13.81
CA PRO A 94 -1.22 -33.82 14.77
C PRO A 94 -0.26 -34.83 15.41
N ALA A 95 -0.26 -34.88 16.74
CA ALA A 95 0.49 -35.89 17.48
C ALA A 95 0.01 -37.28 17.04
N LYS A 96 0.96 -38.14 16.69
CA LYS A 96 0.71 -39.55 16.35
C LYS A 96 0.09 -40.22 17.59
N PRO A 97 -1.04 -40.94 17.48
CA PRO A 97 -1.60 -41.66 18.63
C PRO A 97 -0.61 -42.75 19.07
N ALA A 98 -0.46 -42.91 20.39
CA ALA A 98 0.43 -43.89 21.01
C ALA A 98 0.01 -45.32 20.62
N PRO A 99 0.97 -46.25 20.44
CA PRO A 99 0.63 -47.65 20.23
C PRO A 99 0.00 -48.20 21.51
N ALA A 100 -1.13 -48.88 21.36
CA ALA A 100 -1.71 -49.69 22.41
C ALA A 100 -0.76 -50.86 22.71
N ASP A 101 -0.35 -51.00 23.97
CA ASP A 101 0.30 -52.20 24.48
C ASP A 101 -0.69 -53.37 24.45
N PRO A 102 -0.28 -54.54 23.94
CA PRO A 102 -0.87 -55.81 24.31
C PRO A 102 0.12 -56.56 25.22
N GLY A 103 -0.19 -56.69 26.51
CA GLY A 103 0.57 -57.55 27.43
C GLY A 103 0.45 -57.15 28.88
#